data_AF-A0A7Z9GCM5-F1
#
_entry.id   AF-A0A7Z9GCM5-F1
#
_cell.length_a   1.000
_cell.length_b   1.000
_cell.length_c   1.000
_cell.angle_alpha   90.00
_cell.angle_beta   90.00
_cell.angle_gamma   90.00
#
_symmetry.space_group_name_H-M   'P 1'
#
loop_
_entity.id
_entity.type
_entity.pdbx_description
1 polymer ?
#
loop_
_entity_poly.entity_id
_entity_poly.type
_entity_poly.pdbx_seq_one_letter_code
_entity_poly.pdbx_strand_id
1 'polypeptide(L)'
;MNEQIWHPSIRAYKWPATIGYPHLKDTGGKLKNDNVNYTDLTMIFKEEKRTVYGDACCHFYKLGYDIVAAEIGGVINEHFRTQ
;
A
#
# COMPACT_ATOMS: atom_id res chain seq x y z
N MET A 1 -14.84 32.84 4.29
CA MET A 1 -13.78 32.31 5.18
C MET A 1 -13.93 30.81 5.21
N ASN A 2 -12.84 30.10 4.93
CA ASN A 2 -12.74 28.65 4.97
C ASN A 2 -12.94 28.16 6.40
N GLU A 3 -14.02 27.43 6.65
CA GLU A 3 -14.05 26.48 7.74
C GLU A 3 -13.71 25.11 7.16
N GLN A 4 -12.45 24.73 7.28
CA GLN A 4 -12.07 23.33 7.23
C GLN A 4 -12.83 22.62 8.34
N ILE A 5 -13.91 21.95 7.96
CA ILE A 5 -14.70 21.09 8.84
C ILE A 5 -13.82 19.89 9.19
N TRP A 6 -13.01 20.03 10.24
CA TRP A 6 -12.28 18.92 10.84
C TRP A 6 -13.26 18.16 11.73
N HIS A 7 -13.90 17.13 11.18
CA HIS A 7 -14.76 16.21 11.93
C HIS A 7 -13.92 15.00 12.38
N PRO A 8 -13.72 14.76 13.69
CA PRO A 8 -12.94 13.63 14.21
C PRO A 8 -13.45 12.24 13.76
N SER A 9 -14.67 12.17 13.23
CA SER A 9 -15.31 10.96 12.73
C SER A 9 -15.10 10.71 11.22
N ILE A 10 -14.54 11.67 10.48
CA ILE A 10 -14.24 11.51 9.05
C ILE A 10 -12.76 11.18 8.92
N ARG A 11 -12.46 9.92 8.60
CA ARG A 11 -11.12 9.48 8.18
C ARG A 11 -10.78 10.20 6.86
N ALA A 12 -10.22 11.40 6.93
CA ALA A 12 -9.97 12.28 5.79
C ALA A 12 -9.15 11.61 4.66
N TYR A 13 -8.37 10.58 4.99
CA TYR A 13 -7.60 9.78 4.03
C TYR A 13 -8.42 8.69 3.30
N LYS A 14 -9.58 8.26 3.82
CA LYS A 14 -10.36 7.15 3.25
C LYS A 14 -10.95 7.50 1.88
N TRP A 15 -11.54 8.68 1.77
CA TRP A 15 -12.14 9.16 0.51
C TRP A 15 -11.10 9.30 -0.61
N PRO A 16 -9.98 10.05 -0.44
CA PRO A 16 -8.97 10.15 -1.48
C PRO A 16 -8.30 8.81 -1.77
N ALA A 17 -8.09 7.94 -0.78
CA ALA A 17 -7.57 6.59 -1.01
C ALA A 17 -8.52 5.76 -1.89
N THR A 18 -9.82 5.78 -1.60
CA THR A 18 -10.83 5.03 -2.38
C THR A 18 -10.83 5.43 -3.86
N ILE A 19 -10.63 6.72 -4.14
CA ILE A 19 -10.52 7.24 -5.51
C ILE A 19 -9.15 6.91 -6.12
N GLY A 20 -8.07 7.06 -5.35
CA GLY A 20 -6.70 6.92 -5.84
C GLY A 20 -6.24 5.48 -6.10
N TYR A 21 -6.65 4.51 -5.29
CA TYR A 21 -6.21 3.11 -5.43
C TYR A 21 -6.47 2.50 -6.81
N PRO A 22 -7.66 2.67 -7.44
CA PRO A 22 -7.89 2.23 -8.81
C PRO A 22 -6.87 2.82 -9.81
N HIS A 23 -6.58 4.11 -9.73
CA HIS A 23 -5.60 4.77 -10.61
C HIS A 23 -4.17 4.29 -10.37
N LEU A 24 -3.80 4.05 -9.10
CA LEU A 24 -2.50 3.49 -8.73
C LEU A 24 -2.32 2.09 -9.36
N LYS A 25 -3.33 1.23 -9.28
CA LYS A 25 -3.29 -0.13 -9.85
C LYS A 25 -3.23 -0.12 -11.37
N ASP A 26 -4.04 0.72 -12.03
CA ASP A 26 -3.99 0.90 -13.49
C ASP A 26 -2.61 1.37 -13.97
N THR A 27 -2.07 2.40 -13.32
CA THR A 27 -0.75 2.96 -13.67
C THR A 27 0.37 1.98 -13.39
N GLY A 28 0.27 1.17 -12.33
CA GLY A 28 1.22 0.09 -12.05
C GLY A 28 1.33 -0.93 -13.18
N GLY A 29 0.23 -1.24 -13.87
CA GLY A 29 0.25 -2.09 -15.07
C GLY A 29 1.05 -1.47 -16.22
N LYS A 30 0.92 -0.15 -16.42
CA LYS A 30 1.68 0.59 -17.44
C LYS A 30 3.18 0.57 -17.16
N LEU A 31 3.58 0.78 -15.90
CA LEU A 31 4.99 0.71 -15.49
C LEU A 31 5.62 -0.64 -15.82
N LYS A 32 4.91 -1.76 -15.57
CA LYS A 32 5.39 -3.09 -15.98
C LYS A 32 5.56 -3.23 -17.48
N ASN A 33 4.60 -2.72 -18.27
CA ASN A 33 4.67 -2.77 -19.73
C ASN A 33 5.85 -1.94 -20.28
N ASP A 34 6.20 -0.86 -19.59
CA ASP A 34 7.35 0.01 -19.92
C ASP A 34 8.69 -0.55 -19.39
N ASN A 35 8.71 -1.83 -18.99
CA ASN A 35 9.87 -2.54 -18.46
C ASN A 35 10.47 -1.89 -17.19
N VAL A 36 9.64 -1.18 -16.42
CA VAL A 36 10.01 -0.71 -15.08
C VAL A 36 9.86 -1.89 -14.11
N ASN A 37 10.87 -2.09 -13.27
CA ASN A 37 10.82 -3.07 -12.19
C ASN A 37 9.82 -2.63 -11.11
N TYR A 38 8.55 -2.96 -11.32
CA TYR A 38 7.42 -2.56 -10.48
C TYR A 38 6.71 -3.79 -9.89
N THR A 39 6.46 -3.74 -8.58
CA THR A 39 5.65 -4.73 -7.86
C THR A 39 4.48 -4.06 -7.15
N ASP A 40 3.27 -4.56 -7.39
CA ASP A 40 2.05 -4.07 -6.75
C ASP A 40 1.84 -4.74 -5.39
N LEU A 41 2.02 -3.98 -4.31
CA LEU A 41 1.78 -4.42 -2.93
C LEU A 41 0.43 -3.98 -2.36
N THR A 42 -0.48 -3.44 -3.18
CA THR A 42 -1.77 -2.91 -2.70
C THR A 42 -2.65 -3.95 -2.01
N MET A 43 -2.42 -5.24 -2.31
CA MET A 43 -3.15 -6.37 -1.72
C MET A 43 -2.31 -7.23 -0.76
N ILE A 44 -1.17 -6.70 -0.28
CA ILE A 44 -0.20 -7.47 0.54
C ILE A 44 -0.81 -8.11 1.80
N PHE A 45 -1.86 -7.51 2.37
CA PHE A 45 -2.53 -8.03 3.57
C PHE A 45 -3.84 -8.78 3.28
N LYS A 46 -4.17 -9.06 2.01
CA LYS A 46 -5.48 -9.61 1.62
C LYS A 46 -5.86 -10.89 2.38
N GLU A 47 -4.88 -11.75 2.66
CA GLU A 47 -5.08 -13.05 3.31
C GLU A 47 -4.69 -13.04 4.80
N GLU A 48 -4.21 -11.90 5.33
CA GLU A 48 -3.83 -11.77 6.74
C GLU A 48 -5.07 -11.53 7.61
N LYS A 49 -5.32 -12.46 8.54
CA LYS A 49 -6.51 -12.46 9.40
C LYS A 49 -6.25 -11.76 10.75
N ARG A 50 -4.99 -11.54 11.11
CA ARG A 50 -4.59 -10.87 12.35
C ARG A 50 -4.67 -9.35 12.19
N THR A 51 -4.71 -8.64 13.31
CA THR A 51 -4.67 -7.17 13.31
C THR A 51 -3.28 -6.68 12.91
N VAL A 52 -3.21 -5.99 11.78
CA VAL A 52 -1.96 -5.46 11.21
C VAL A 52 -1.77 -3.98 11.50
N TYR A 53 -2.84 -3.18 11.47
CA TYR A 53 -2.78 -1.74 11.68
C TYR A 53 -2.77 -1.41 13.17
N GLY A 54 -1.83 -0.57 13.57
CA GLY A 54 -1.68 -0.05 14.92
C GLY A 54 -2.59 1.13 15.24
N ASP A 55 -3.09 1.80 14.20
CA ASP A 55 -4.01 2.91 14.35
C ASP A 55 -5.11 2.87 13.28
N ALA A 56 -5.98 3.86 13.31
CA ALA A 56 -7.01 4.01 12.29
C ALA A 56 -6.40 4.33 10.91
N CYS A 57 -5.22 4.97 10.86
CA CYS A 57 -4.65 5.57 9.68
C CYS A 57 -3.86 4.54 8.84
N CYS A 58 -2.53 4.55 8.91
CA CYS A 58 -1.65 3.80 8.03
C CYS A 58 -0.43 3.21 8.75
N HIS A 59 -0.36 3.33 10.08
CA HIS A 59 0.79 2.81 10.82
C HIS A 59 0.55 1.36 11.18
N PHE A 60 1.52 0.50 10.87
CA PHE A 60 1.43 -0.93 11.19
C PHE A 60 1.93 -1.22 12.60
N TYR A 61 1.42 -2.30 13.20
CA TYR A 61 2.16 -3.01 14.22
C TYR A 61 3.38 -3.71 13.61
N LYS A 62 4.26 -4.22 14.47
CA LYS A 62 5.47 -4.97 14.05
C LYS A 62 5.16 -6.01 12.98
N LEU A 63 4.05 -6.75 13.12
CA LEU A 63 3.63 -7.75 12.15
C LEU A 63 3.48 -7.19 10.72
N GLY A 64 2.86 -6.02 10.56
CA GLY A 64 2.68 -5.43 9.23
C GLY A 64 4.00 -4.97 8.61
N TYR A 65 4.88 -4.39 9.44
CA TYR A 65 6.23 -4.06 8.99
C TYR A 65 7.02 -5.30 8.57
N ASP A 66 6.94 -6.39 9.35
CA ASP A 66 7.62 -7.64 9.04
C ASP A 66 7.14 -8.23 7.70
N ILE A 67 5.82 -8.23 7.44
CA ILE A 67 5.24 -8.70 6.18
C ILE A 67 5.71 -7.85 5.00
N VAL A 68 5.62 -6.51 5.11
CA VAL A 68 6.05 -5.60 4.03
C VAL A 68 7.55 -5.73 3.75
N ALA A 69 8.37 -5.79 4.79
CA ALA A 69 9.82 -5.94 4.65
C ALA A 69 10.20 -7.27 4.00
N ALA A 70 9.55 -8.37 4.39
CA ALA A 70 9.78 -9.69 3.79
C ALA A 70 9.42 -9.71 2.29
N GLU A 71 8.28 -9.12 1.92
CA GLU A 71 7.84 -9.07 0.52
C GLU A 71 8.78 -8.23 -0.35
N ILE A 72 9.16 -7.03 0.13
CA ILE A 72 10.14 -6.17 -0.58
C ILE A 72 11.49 -6.88 -0.71
N GLY A 73 11.98 -7.50 0.36
CA GLY A 73 13.23 -8.24 0.36
C GLY A 73 13.20 -9.41 -0.64
N GLY A 74 12.07 -10.14 -0.70
CA GLY A 74 11.86 -11.22 -1.66
C GLY A 74 11.91 -10.73 -3.10
N VAL A 75 11.21 -9.64 -3.42
CA VAL A 75 11.22 -9.01 -4.76
C VAL A 75 12.63 -8.59 -5.18
N ILE A 76 13.37 -7.94 -4.28
CA ILE A 76 14.75 -7.49 -4.56
C ILE A 76 15.65 -8.71 -4.80
N ASN A 77 15.58 -9.72 -3.93
CA ASN A 77 16.39 -10.92 -4.07
C ASN A 77 16.11 -11.67 -5.37
N GLU A 78 14.84 -11.82 -5.76
CA GLU A 78 14.46 -12.47 -7.02
C GLU A 78 15.00 -11.72 -8.23
N HIS A 79 14.97 -10.38 -8.21
CA HIS A 79 15.55 -9.57 -9.27
C HIS A 79 17.04 -9.86 -9.47
N PHE A 80 17.81 -10.04 -8.40
CA PHE A 80 19.24 -10.37 -8.49
C PHE A 80 19.53 -11.83 -8.85
N ARG A 81 18.57 -12.75 -8.70
CA ARG A 81 18.75 -14.17 -9.08
C ARG A 81 18.44 -14.45 -10.55
N THR A 82 17.63 -13.60 -11.17
CA THR A 82 17.11 -13.79 -12.54
C THR A 82 17.83 -12.95 -13.59
N GLN A 83 18.82 -12.16 -13.17
CA GLN A 83 19.81 -11.48 -14.00
C GLN A 83 21.02 -12.40 -14.26
#